data_AF-A0A060C4S5-F1
#
_entry.id   AF-A0A060C4S5-F1
#
_cell.length_a   1.000
_cell.length_b   1.000
_cell.length_c   1.000
_cell.angle_alpha   90.00
_cell.angle_beta   90.00
_cell.angle_gamma   90.00
#
_symmetry.space_group_name_H-M   'P 1'
#
loop_
_entity.id
_entity.type
_entity.pdbx_description
1 polymer ?
#
loop_
_entity_poly.entity_id
_entity_poly.type
_entity_poly.pdbx_seq_one_letter_code
_entity_poly.pdbx_strand_id
1 'polypeptide(L)'
;SLSKFHGNNENSGLFDYLAGVIPFYIKNYGIDGARIDMAHALPDKLNRKIVAKIHDADSGFILWSENLDPAAGSKAKAEGYRLISGFSYYDYKHADSACFNRNILCGGFLKSDLPVTASLETPDTPRFAYIHKNVRLRNLLAILNAFMPNSAT
;
A
#
# COMPACT_ATOMS: atom_id res chain seq x y z
N SER A 1 -10.91 7.28 10.81
CA SER A 1 -11.01 8.05 9.56
C SER A 1 -11.26 9.50 9.90
N LEU A 2 -10.35 10.40 9.52
CA LEU A 2 -10.50 11.86 9.68
C LEU A 2 -11.50 12.43 8.66
N SER A 3 -11.88 11.65 7.64
CA SER A 3 -12.99 11.94 6.72
C SER A 3 -14.39 11.91 7.36
N LYS A 4 -14.54 11.98 8.68
CA LYS A 4 -15.85 11.86 9.37
C LYS A 4 -16.59 13.18 9.57
N PHE A 5 -15.88 14.31 9.51
CA PHE A 5 -16.46 15.64 9.76
C PHE A 5 -16.30 16.51 8.52
N HIS A 6 -17.41 16.75 7.82
CA HIS A 6 -17.41 17.48 6.56
C HIS A 6 -17.99 18.88 6.77
N GLY A 7 -17.44 19.87 6.09
CA GLY A 7 -18.07 21.18 5.98
C GLY A 7 -19.23 21.14 4.98
N ASN A 8 -20.06 22.20 4.99
CA ASN A 8 -21.21 22.30 4.08
C ASN A 8 -20.83 22.74 2.66
N ASN A 9 -19.64 23.33 2.48
CA ASN A 9 -19.19 23.90 1.21
C ASN A 9 -17.93 23.17 0.72
N GLU A 10 -18.03 22.55 -0.45
CA GLU A 10 -16.90 21.89 -1.12
C GLU A 10 -16.04 22.91 -1.88
N ASN A 11 -14.71 22.80 -1.76
CA ASN A 11 -13.79 23.53 -2.62
C ASN A 11 -13.59 22.77 -3.94
N SER A 12 -14.55 22.92 -4.86
CA SER A 12 -14.58 22.19 -6.13
C SER A 12 -13.33 22.43 -6.98
N GLY A 13 -12.82 23.67 -7.02
CA GLY A 13 -11.60 24.01 -7.76
C GLY A 13 -10.38 23.23 -7.27
N LEU A 14 -10.21 23.11 -5.94
CA LEU A 14 -9.14 22.29 -5.36
C LEU A 14 -9.36 20.80 -5.66
N PHE A 15 -10.60 20.30 -5.57
CA PHE A 15 -10.90 18.90 -5.86
C PHE A 15 -10.59 18.53 -7.31
N ASP A 16 -10.92 19.42 -8.25
CA ASP A 16 -10.60 19.22 -9.67
C ASP A 16 -9.11 19.25 -9.94
N TYR A 17 -8.39 20.17 -9.30
CA TYR A 17 -6.94 20.23 -9.38
C TYR A 17 -6.29 18.94 -8.87
N LEU A 18 -6.61 18.51 -7.64
CA LEU A 18 -6.05 17.31 -7.03
C LEU A 18 -6.33 16.05 -7.85
N ALA A 19 -7.56 15.89 -8.34
CA ALA A 19 -7.93 14.77 -9.20
C ALA A 19 -7.26 14.80 -10.59
N GLY A 20 -6.69 15.94 -11.00
CA GLY A 20 -5.95 16.09 -12.25
C GLY A 20 -4.45 15.78 -12.16
N VAL A 21 -3.87 15.73 -10.95
CA VAL A 21 -2.42 15.59 -10.76
C VAL A 21 -1.89 14.28 -11.36
N ILE A 22 -2.38 13.13 -10.92
CA ILE A 22 -1.87 11.83 -11.41
C ILE A 22 -2.16 11.65 -12.92
N PRO A 23 -3.37 11.94 -13.46
CA PRO A 23 -3.61 11.90 -14.90
C PRO A 23 -2.67 12.77 -15.72
N PHE A 24 -2.24 13.92 -15.21
CA PHE A 24 -1.22 14.73 -15.86
C PHE A 24 0.11 13.96 -15.97
N TYR A 25 0.56 13.28 -14.91
CA TYR A 25 1.78 12.50 -14.96
C TYR A 25 1.67 11.27 -15.88
N ILE A 26 0.51 10.61 -15.90
CA ILE A 26 0.23 9.52 -16.85
C ILE A 26 0.40 10.02 -18.28
N LYS A 27 -0.24 11.15 -18.64
CA LYS A 27 -0.24 11.66 -20.03
C LYS A 27 1.10 12.22 -20.49
N ASN A 28 1.85 12.87 -19.59
CA ASN A 28 3.08 13.57 -19.98
C ASN A 28 4.34 12.71 -19.84
N TYR A 29 4.31 11.70 -18.96
CA TYR A 29 5.50 10.90 -18.64
C TYR A 29 5.27 9.39 -18.70
N GLY A 30 4.02 8.92 -18.86
CA GLY A 30 3.72 7.50 -18.99
C GLY A 30 4.04 6.68 -17.74
N ILE A 31 3.81 7.24 -16.54
CA ILE A 31 3.96 6.46 -15.30
C ILE A 31 2.90 5.36 -15.20
N ASP A 32 3.26 4.21 -14.64
CA ASP A 32 2.40 3.01 -14.57
C ASP A 32 1.69 2.83 -13.22
N GLY A 33 2.07 3.61 -12.20
CA GLY A 33 1.50 3.49 -10.87
C GLY A 33 1.81 4.67 -9.96
N ALA A 34 1.05 4.76 -8.88
CA ALA A 34 1.26 5.76 -7.82
C ALA A 34 0.80 5.21 -6.47
N ARG A 35 1.53 5.60 -5.41
CA ARG A 35 1.09 5.45 -4.02
C ARG A 35 0.41 6.74 -3.58
N ILE A 36 -0.79 6.63 -3.00
CA ILE A 36 -1.51 7.76 -2.41
C ILE A 36 -1.33 7.69 -0.89
N ASP A 37 -0.52 8.61 -0.36
CA ASP A 37 -0.32 8.83 1.07
C ASP A 37 -1.55 9.50 1.69
N MET A 38 -1.84 9.19 2.96
CA MET A 38 -2.90 9.82 3.76
C MET A 38 -4.30 9.77 3.11
N ALA A 39 -4.56 8.82 2.21
CA ALA A 39 -5.83 8.72 1.49
C ALA A 39 -7.05 8.62 2.42
N HIS A 40 -6.87 8.05 3.61
CA HIS A 40 -7.90 7.91 4.64
C HIS A 40 -8.34 9.25 5.29
N ALA A 41 -7.61 10.35 5.06
CA ALA A 41 -7.99 11.69 5.49
C ALA A 41 -8.79 12.44 4.43
N LEU A 42 -8.71 12.04 3.16
CA LEU A 42 -9.45 12.67 2.08
C LEU A 42 -10.95 12.33 2.18
N PRO A 43 -11.85 13.26 1.84
CA PRO A 43 -13.28 12.95 1.73
C PRO A 43 -13.53 11.85 0.69
N ASP A 44 -14.45 10.93 0.99
CA ASP A 44 -14.75 9.79 0.12
C ASP A 44 -15.09 10.20 -1.32
N LYS A 45 -15.80 11.33 -1.48
CA LYS A 45 -16.13 11.91 -2.79
C LYS A 45 -14.89 12.31 -3.59
N LEU A 46 -13.88 12.90 -2.93
CA LEU A 46 -12.62 13.28 -3.56
C LEU A 46 -11.81 12.03 -3.92
N ASN A 47 -11.69 11.05 -3.02
CA ASN A 47 -11.00 9.79 -3.29
C ASN A 47 -11.59 9.09 -4.52
N ARG A 48 -12.91 8.93 -4.58
CA ARG A 48 -13.58 8.32 -5.74
C ARG A 48 -13.33 9.09 -7.03
N LYS A 49 -13.33 10.43 -6.98
CA LYS A 49 -13.04 11.29 -8.14
C LYS A 49 -11.59 11.13 -8.63
N ILE A 50 -10.63 11.05 -7.72
CA ILE A 50 -9.21 10.80 -8.05
C ILE A 50 -9.06 9.44 -8.72
N VAL A 51 -9.56 8.37 -8.09
CA VAL A 51 -9.46 7.00 -8.62
C VAL A 51 -10.11 6.88 -10.00
N ALA A 52 -11.32 7.44 -10.16
CA ALA A 52 -12.03 7.40 -11.43
C ALA A 52 -11.23 8.09 -12.55
N LYS A 53 -10.73 9.31 -12.33
CA LYS A 53 -9.93 10.02 -13.33
C LYS A 53 -8.63 9.30 -13.70
N ILE A 54 -8.03 8.58 -12.76
CA ILE A 54 -6.83 7.78 -13.01
C ILE A 54 -7.16 6.59 -13.90
N HIS A 55 -8.21 5.83 -13.58
CA HIS A 55 -8.64 4.69 -14.39
C HIS A 55 -9.17 5.08 -15.78
N ASP A 56 -9.79 6.25 -15.90
CA ASP A 56 -10.19 6.81 -17.20
C ASP A 56 -8.97 7.17 -18.06
N ALA A 57 -7.87 7.60 -17.44
CA ALA A 57 -6.62 7.90 -18.13
C ALA A 57 -5.86 6.62 -18.50
N ASP A 58 -5.82 5.64 -17.59
CA ASP A 58 -5.25 4.31 -17.82
C ASP A 58 -5.91 3.27 -16.89
N SER A 59 -6.65 2.34 -17.49
CA SER A 59 -7.32 1.25 -16.78
C SER A 59 -6.37 0.23 -16.14
N GLY A 60 -5.12 0.15 -16.61
CA GLY A 60 -4.06 -0.72 -16.11
C GLY A 60 -3.26 -0.14 -14.95
N PHE A 61 -3.44 1.16 -14.65
CA PHE A 61 -2.65 1.88 -13.67
C PHE A 61 -2.71 1.23 -12.27
N ILE A 62 -1.55 1.09 -11.63
CA ILE A 62 -1.43 0.47 -10.30
C ILE A 62 -1.55 1.55 -9.23
N LEU A 63 -2.72 1.62 -8.59
CA LEU A 63 -2.90 2.38 -7.36
C LEU A 63 -2.48 1.55 -6.14
N TRP A 64 -1.49 2.08 -5.42
CA TRP A 64 -0.93 1.51 -4.21
C TRP A 64 -1.50 2.20 -2.96
N SER A 65 -2.26 1.45 -2.17
CA SER A 65 -2.79 1.86 -0.88
C SER A 65 -1.69 1.81 0.18
N GLU A 66 -1.50 2.93 0.89
CA GLU A 66 -0.57 3.00 2.02
C GLU A 66 -0.99 2.10 3.21
N ASN A 67 -2.22 1.61 3.25
CA ASN A 67 -2.76 0.96 4.43
C ASN A 67 -1.86 -0.20 4.91
N LEU A 68 -1.50 -0.14 6.19
CA LEU A 68 -0.61 -1.12 6.79
C LEU A 68 -1.36 -2.39 7.20
N ASP A 69 -2.67 -2.34 7.42
CA ASP A 69 -3.46 -3.50 7.80
C ASP A 69 -3.89 -4.32 6.57
N PRO A 70 -3.37 -5.56 6.38
CA PRO A 70 -3.76 -6.43 5.27
C PRO A 70 -5.25 -6.76 5.26
N ALA A 71 -5.94 -6.74 6.41
CA ALA A 71 -7.38 -6.97 6.46
C ALA A 71 -8.18 -5.89 5.72
N ALA A 72 -7.58 -4.73 5.44
CA ALA A 72 -8.19 -3.69 4.61
C ALA A 72 -8.14 -3.98 3.11
N GLY A 73 -7.51 -5.07 2.67
CA GLY A 73 -7.35 -5.43 1.26
C GLY A 73 -8.66 -5.46 0.48
N SER A 74 -9.73 -6.05 1.03
CA SER A 74 -11.05 -6.10 0.39
C SER A 74 -11.63 -4.70 0.19
N LYS A 75 -11.47 -3.82 1.19
CA LYS A 75 -11.94 -2.43 1.11
C LYS A 75 -11.13 -1.64 0.08
N ALA A 76 -9.81 -1.73 0.12
CA ALA A 76 -8.93 -1.07 -0.85
C ALA A 76 -9.24 -1.52 -2.28
N LYS A 77 -9.48 -2.81 -2.50
CA LYS A 77 -9.90 -3.36 -3.80
C LYS A 77 -11.20 -2.74 -4.30
N ALA A 78 -12.21 -2.64 -3.43
CA ALA A 78 -13.49 -2.00 -3.75
C ALA A 78 -13.35 -0.51 -4.05
N GLU A 79 -12.34 0.15 -3.47
CA GLU A 79 -11.99 1.56 -3.73
C GLU A 79 -11.13 1.74 -4.99
N GLY A 80 -10.79 0.67 -5.70
CA GLY A 80 -10.05 0.71 -6.97
C GLY A 80 -8.53 0.57 -6.83
N TYR A 81 -8.01 0.26 -5.65
CA TYR A 81 -6.59 -0.04 -5.46
C TYR A 81 -6.24 -1.46 -5.95
N ARG A 82 -4.98 -1.64 -6.34
CA ARG A 82 -4.45 -2.93 -6.82
C ARG A 82 -3.31 -3.49 -5.98
N LEU A 83 -2.77 -2.69 -5.06
CA LEU A 83 -1.65 -3.05 -4.19
C LEU A 83 -1.86 -2.43 -2.81
N ILE A 84 -1.46 -3.12 -1.74
CA ILE A 84 -1.49 -2.60 -0.37
C ILE A 84 -0.10 -2.72 0.28
N SER A 85 0.30 -1.73 1.08
CA SER A 85 1.58 -1.77 1.80
C SER A 85 1.68 -2.97 2.73
N GLY A 86 0.72 -3.14 3.64
CA GLY A 86 0.86 -4.12 4.71
C GLY A 86 1.98 -3.75 5.71
N PHE A 87 2.35 -4.71 6.57
CA PHE A 87 3.40 -4.55 7.57
C PHE A 87 4.41 -5.71 7.58
N SER A 88 4.69 -6.33 6.43
CA SER A 88 5.62 -7.48 6.32
C SER A 88 6.98 -7.24 7.00
N TYR A 89 7.50 -6.00 6.93
CA TYR A 89 8.72 -5.57 7.62
C TYR A 89 8.67 -5.77 9.14
N TYR A 90 7.49 -5.70 9.76
CA TYR A 90 7.31 -5.88 11.19
C TYR A 90 7.42 -7.36 11.54
N ASP A 91 6.75 -8.24 10.79
CA ASP A 91 6.83 -9.67 11.01
C ASP A 91 8.25 -10.21 10.82
N TYR A 92 8.98 -9.74 9.80
CA TYR A 92 10.38 -10.13 9.60
C TYR A 92 11.31 -9.71 10.75
N LYS A 93 11.01 -8.62 11.45
CA LYS A 93 11.78 -8.22 12.65
C LYS A 93 11.63 -9.25 13.77
N HIS A 94 10.50 -9.94 13.81
CA HIS A 94 10.16 -10.96 14.80
C HIS A 94 10.28 -12.38 14.23
N ALA A 95 11.23 -12.62 13.31
CA ALA A 95 11.43 -13.92 12.67
C ALA A 95 11.82 -15.07 13.65
N ASP A 96 12.28 -14.72 14.85
CA ASP A 96 12.59 -15.64 15.95
C ASP A 96 11.37 -16.00 16.80
N SER A 97 10.24 -15.32 16.61
CA SER A 97 8.99 -15.61 17.32
C SER A 97 8.44 -16.98 16.94
N ALA A 98 7.97 -17.72 17.93
CA ALA A 98 7.23 -18.98 17.73
C ALA A 98 5.98 -18.81 16.86
N CYS A 99 5.48 -17.59 16.73
CA CYS A 99 4.30 -17.27 15.92
C CYS A 99 4.62 -16.70 14.54
N PHE A 100 5.89 -16.57 14.16
CA PHE A 100 6.32 -15.89 12.92
C PHE A 100 5.56 -16.36 11.68
N ASN A 101 5.55 -17.68 11.41
CA ASN A 101 4.88 -18.24 10.24
C ASN A 101 3.38 -17.90 10.19
N ARG A 102 2.70 -17.98 11.34
CA ARG A 102 1.26 -17.65 11.43
C ARG A 102 1.03 -16.16 11.18
N ASN A 103 1.86 -15.30 11.76
CA ASN A 103 1.71 -13.86 11.62
C ASN A 103 1.96 -13.44 10.18
N ILE A 104 3.10 -13.82 9.60
CA ILE A 104 3.48 -13.35 8.26
C ILE A 104 2.58 -13.92 7.15
N LEU A 105 2.10 -15.16 7.29
CA LEU A 105 1.20 -15.77 6.31
C LEU A 105 -0.26 -15.38 6.59
N CYS A 106 -0.83 -15.81 7.72
CA CYS A 106 -2.27 -15.69 7.97
C CYS A 106 -2.68 -14.29 8.46
N GLY A 107 -1.79 -13.57 9.14
CA GLY A 107 -2.01 -12.18 9.55
C GLY A 107 -1.53 -11.16 8.50
N GLY A 108 -0.55 -11.55 7.69
CA GLY A 108 0.08 -10.75 6.65
C GLY A 108 -0.47 -11.06 5.26
N PHE A 109 0.31 -11.80 4.48
CA PHE A 109 0.12 -11.98 3.04
C PHE A 109 -1.23 -12.58 2.62
N LEU A 110 -1.67 -13.65 3.29
CA LEU A 110 -2.91 -14.36 2.96
C LEU A 110 -4.16 -13.68 3.53
N LYS A 111 -3.98 -12.64 4.37
CA LYS A 111 -5.09 -11.91 4.97
C LYS A 111 -5.73 -10.90 4.01
N SER A 112 -4.99 -10.47 2.99
CA SER A 112 -5.39 -9.45 2.03
C SER A 112 -5.88 -10.06 0.72
N ASP A 113 -6.97 -9.51 0.18
CA ASP A 113 -7.48 -9.84 -1.17
C ASP A 113 -6.68 -9.17 -2.31
N LEU A 114 -5.77 -8.27 -1.95
CA LEU A 114 -4.81 -7.61 -2.86
C LEU A 114 -3.39 -8.10 -2.54
N PRO A 115 -2.49 -8.10 -3.54
CA PRO A 115 -1.06 -8.24 -3.29
C PRO A 115 -0.57 -7.30 -2.20
N VAL A 116 0.29 -7.80 -1.32
CA VAL A 116 0.88 -7.07 -0.21
C VAL A 116 2.34 -6.80 -0.51
N THR A 117 2.83 -5.58 -0.25
CA THR A 117 4.25 -5.30 -0.44
C THR A 117 5.11 -6.15 0.48
N ALA A 118 6.07 -6.83 -0.12
CA ALA A 118 6.95 -7.77 0.55
C ALA A 118 8.29 -7.08 0.77
N SER A 119 8.52 -6.62 2.00
CA SER A 119 9.71 -5.85 2.34
C SER A 119 10.22 -6.23 3.72
N LEU A 120 11.55 -6.33 3.86
CA LEU A 120 12.19 -6.53 5.16
C LEU A 120 12.35 -5.20 5.93
N GLU A 121 12.34 -4.10 5.19
CA GLU A 121 12.41 -2.73 5.66
C GLU A 121 11.74 -1.81 4.62
N THR A 122 11.20 -0.70 5.10
CA THR A 122 10.76 0.45 4.29
C THR A 122 11.54 1.70 4.73
N PRO A 123 11.50 2.81 3.95
CA PRO A 123 12.14 4.07 4.34
C PRO A 123 11.77 4.58 5.75
N ASP A 124 10.57 4.24 6.24
CA ASP A 124 10.04 4.67 7.53
C ASP A 124 10.42 3.73 8.70
N THR A 125 11.25 2.72 8.43
CA THR A 125 11.62 1.70 9.41
C THR A 125 13.13 1.66 9.65
N PRO A 126 13.59 1.21 10.83
CA PRO A 126 15.00 0.93 11.02
C PRO A 126 15.47 -0.11 10.02
N ARG A 127 16.70 0.04 9.53
CA ARG A 127 17.32 -0.91 8.61
C ARG A 127 17.27 -2.32 9.20
N PHE A 128 16.84 -3.30 8.42
CA PHE A 128 16.78 -4.70 8.78
C PHE A 128 18.15 -5.24 9.21
N ALA A 129 19.21 -4.80 8.53
CA ALA A 129 20.59 -5.11 8.91
C ALA A 129 21.03 -4.52 10.27
N TYR A 130 20.35 -3.48 10.74
CA TYR A 130 20.56 -2.96 12.09
C TYR A 130 19.97 -3.90 13.15
N ILE A 131 18.79 -4.46 12.87
CA ILE A 131 18.03 -5.34 13.78
C ILE A 131 18.63 -6.75 13.83
N HIS A 132 18.79 -7.38 12.68
CA HIS A 132 19.30 -8.76 12.57
C HIS A 132 20.76 -8.74 12.10
N LYS A 133 21.71 -8.88 13.02
CA LYS A 133 23.16 -8.85 12.69
C LYS A 133 23.65 -10.09 11.94
N ASN A 134 22.96 -11.23 12.07
CA ASN A 134 23.32 -12.48 11.41
C ASN A 134 23.05 -12.41 9.89
N VAL A 135 24.12 -12.39 9.09
CA VAL A 135 24.06 -12.30 7.62
C VAL A 135 23.29 -13.47 7.00
N ARG A 136 23.45 -14.70 7.51
CA ARG A 136 22.80 -15.89 6.94
C ARG A 136 21.29 -15.80 7.11
N LEU A 137 20.83 -15.35 8.28
CA LEU A 137 19.41 -15.12 8.53
C LEU A 137 18.86 -14.04 7.60
N ARG A 138 19.58 -12.92 7.42
CA ARG A 138 19.11 -11.85 6.51
C ARG A 138 18.95 -12.34 5.07
N ASN A 139 19.93 -13.08 4.57
CA ASN A 139 19.86 -13.64 3.22
C ASN A 139 18.70 -14.63 3.09
N LEU A 140 18.50 -15.49 4.09
CA LEU A 140 17.37 -16.42 4.12
C LEU A 140 16.03 -15.68 4.06
N LEU A 141 15.86 -14.63 4.87
CA LEU A 141 14.60 -13.88 4.92
C LEU A 141 14.38 -13.05 3.65
N ALA A 142 15.45 -12.52 3.04
CA ALA A 142 15.37 -11.83 1.75
C ALA A 142 14.91 -12.79 0.63
N ILE A 143 15.43 -14.02 0.63
CA ILE A 143 14.99 -15.07 -0.30
C ILE A 143 13.54 -15.44 0.00
N LEU A 144 13.21 -15.74 1.26
CA LEU A 144 11.85 -16.12 1.67
C LEU A 144 10.82 -15.08 1.22
N ASN A 145 11.16 -13.79 1.35
CA ASN A 145 10.31 -12.68 0.93
C ASN A 145 9.90 -12.71 -0.55
N ALA A 146 10.79 -13.16 -1.44
CA ALA A 146 10.50 -13.33 -2.86
C ALA A 146 9.55 -14.50 -3.18
N PHE A 147 9.35 -15.42 -2.22
CA PHE A 147 8.49 -16.59 -2.38
C PHE A 147 7.21 -16.53 -1.54
N MET A 148 6.97 -15.42 -0.83
CA MET A 148 5.75 -15.28 -0.06
C MET A 148 4.53 -15.27 -1.00
N PRO A 149 3.44 -15.97 -0.64
CA PRO A 149 2.23 -15.94 -1.45
C PRO A 149 1.67 -14.51 -1.48
N ASN A 150 0.98 -14.13 -2.56
CA ASN A 150 0.33 -12.82 -2.66
C ASN A 150 1.28 -11.64 -2.38
N SER A 151 2.58 -11.83 -2.62
CA SER A 151 3.60 -10.80 -2.44
C SER A 151 3.76 -9.96 -3.70
N ALA A 152 4.06 -8.68 -3.50
CA ALA A 152 4.64 -7.82 -4.51
C ALA A 152 6.04 -7.41 -4.03
N THR A 153 7.06 -7.91 -4.72
CA THR A 153 8.49 -7.63 -4.49
C THR A 153 9.05 -6.68 -5.53
#